data_AF-A0A2D0PCS7-F1
#
_entry.id   AF-A0A2D0PCS7-F1
#
_cell.length_a   1.000
_cell.length_b   1.000
_cell.length_c   1.000
_cell.angle_alpha   90.00
_cell.angle_beta   90.00
_cell.angle_gamma   90.00
#
_symmetry.space_group_name_H-M   'P 1'
#
loop_
_entity.id
_entity.type
_entity.pdbx_description
1 polymer ?
#
loop_
_entity_poly.entity_id
_entity_poly.type
_entity_poly.pdbx_seq_one_letter_code
_entity_poly.pdbx_strand_id
1 'polypeptide(L)'
;MKTQLFILLVVCIAAVASEKYCPRQREDSCSLGYKINDCCSQSDCAEWSICCKRPCGNVCLHPSDTPTNGVALKDGEECELGHVYPPTGLEWLFGKKG
;
A
#
# COMPACT_ATOMS: atom_id res chain seq x y z
N MET A 1 -21.29 36.95 -9.52
CA MET A 1 -20.64 35.94 -10.40
C MET A 1 -19.35 35.37 -9.80
N LYS A 2 -18.42 36.17 -9.24
CA LYS A 2 -17.14 35.67 -8.68
C LYS A 2 -17.33 34.63 -7.56
N THR A 3 -18.17 34.92 -6.56
CA THR A 3 -18.43 34.03 -5.41
C THR A 3 -19.08 32.70 -5.79
N GLN A 4 -19.99 32.72 -6.78
CA GLN A 4 -20.64 31.51 -7.31
C GLN A 4 -19.63 30.57 -8.00
N LEU A 5 -18.67 31.13 -8.72
CA LEU A 5 -17.60 30.36 -9.36
C LEU A 5 -16.65 29.73 -8.32
N PHE A 6 -16.31 30.47 -7.26
CA PHE A 6 -15.50 29.93 -6.16
C PHE A 6 -16.22 28.80 -5.42
N ILE A 7 -17.52 28.93 -5.15
CA ILE A 7 -18.32 27.89 -4.51
C ILE A 7 -18.37 26.62 -5.40
N LEU A 8 -18.61 26.78 -6.71
CA LEU A 8 -18.58 25.68 -7.67
C LEU A 8 -17.23 24.95 -7.69
N LEU A 9 -16.11 25.68 -7.73
CA LEU A 9 -14.76 25.11 -7.69
C LEU A 9 -14.51 24.30 -6.41
N VAL A 10 -14.88 24.84 -5.24
CA VAL A 10 -14.69 24.15 -3.95
C VAL A 10 -15.54 22.89 -3.85
N VAL A 11 -16.80 22.93 -4.31
CA VAL A 11 -17.69 21.75 -4.34
C VAL A 11 -17.14 20.68 -5.28
N CYS A 12 -16.61 21.07 -6.44
CA CYS A 12 -15.97 20.13 -7.36
C CYS A 12 -14.74 19.47 -6.74
N ILE A 13 -13.88 20.21 -6.03
CA ILE A 13 -12.67 19.67 -5.39
C ILE A 13 -13.04 18.71 -4.25
N ALA A 14 -14.03 19.06 -3.42
CA ALA A 14 -14.49 18.20 -2.33
C ALA A 14 -15.09 16.87 -2.83
N ALA A 15 -15.75 16.88 -3.99
CA ALA A 15 -16.29 15.66 -4.60
C ALA A 15 -15.21 14.67 -5.09
N VAL A 16 -13.97 15.11 -5.29
CA VAL A 16 -12.86 14.25 -5.75
C VAL A 16 -12.11 13.59 -4.59
N ALA A 17 -12.33 14.03 -3.34
CA ALA A 17 -11.73 13.45 -2.15
C ALA A 17 -12.46 12.13 -1.78
N SER A 18 -12.33 11.11 -2.64
CA SER A 18 -12.71 9.75 -2.31
C SER A 18 -11.61 9.11 -1.47
N GLU A 19 -11.99 8.60 -0.29
CA GLU A 19 -11.09 7.76 0.51
C GLU A 19 -10.74 6.51 -0.32
N LYS A 20 -9.45 6.31 -0.59
CA LYS A 20 -8.96 5.18 -1.35
C LYS A 20 -8.63 4.03 -0.41
N TYR A 21 -9.23 2.87 -0.64
CA TYR A 21 -9.02 1.68 0.17
C TYR A 21 -8.25 0.61 -0.60
N CYS A 22 -7.45 -0.20 0.09
CA CYS A 22 -6.90 -1.40 -0.53
C CYS A 22 -8.03 -2.37 -0.93
N PRO A 23 -7.95 -3.04 -2.09
CA PRO A 23 -8.93 -4.04 -2.47
C PRO A 23 -8.96 -5.24 -1.53
N ARG A 24 -10.13 -5.86 -1.41
CA ARG A 24 -10.37 -7.04 -0.57
C ARG A 24 -9.29 -8.09 -0.77
N GLN A 25 -8.76 -8.60 0.34
CA GLN A 25 -7.84 -9.73 0.33
C GLN A 25 -8.63 -11.03 0.24
N ARG A 26 -8.25 -11.93 -0.69
CA ARG A 26 -8.88 -13.24 -0.87
C ARG A 26 -8.10 -14.38 -0.20
N GLU A 27 -6.79 -14.21 -0.08
CA GLU A 27 -5.88 -15.22 0.47
C GLU A 27 -5.46 -14.81 1.87
N ASP A 28 -5.47 -15.77 2.80
CA ASP A 28 -5.11 -15.48 4.20
C ASP A 28 -3.63 -15.73 4.50
N SER A 29 -2.93 -16.50 3.65
CA SER A 29 -1.54 -16.89 3.85
C SER A 29 -0.75 -16.93 2.55
N CYS A 30 0.58 -16.88 2.67
CA CYS A 30 1.49 -17.07 1.55
C CYS A 30 2.07 -18.48 1.59
N SER A 31 2.07 -19.17 0.45
CA SER A 31 2.73 -20.49 0.31
C SER A 31 4.22 -20.39 0.00
N LEU A 32 4.74 -19.19 -0.24
CA LEU A 32 6.16 -18.97 -0.52
C LEU A 32 6.95 -18.85 0.79
N GLY A 33 8.19 -19.36 0.77
CA GLY A 33 9.14 -19.20 1.87
C GLY A 33 9.81 -17.82 1.95
N TYR A 34 9.32 -16.83 1.19
CA TYR A 34 9.85 -15.48 1.10
C TYR A 34 8.72 -14.51 0.72
N LYS A 35 8.94 -13.21 0.91
CA LYS A 35 8.03 -12.15 0.47
C LYS A 35 8.58 -11.42 -0.76
N ILE A 36 7.69 -10.85 -1.56
CA ILE A 36 8.02 -9.98 -2.68
C ILE A 36 7.31 -8.65 -2.44
N ASN A 37 8.07 -7.61 -2.14
CA ASN A 37 7.54 -6.26 -1.96
C ASN A 37 7.80 -5.45 -3.22
N ASP A 38 6.74 -5.18 -3.99
CA ASP A 38 6.78 -4.27 -5.14
C ASP A 38 6.85 -2.80 -4.69
N CYS A 39 6.41 -2.53 -3.45
CA CYS A 39 6.39 -1.20 -2.84
C CYS A 39 6.69 -1.24 -1.34
N CYS A 40 7.34 -0.19 -0.86
CA CYS A 40 7.62 0.07 0.55
C CYS A 40 7.11 1.45 1.03
N SER A 41 6.55 2.22 0.12
CA SER A 41 5.91 3.51 0.35
C SER A 41 4.78 3.70 -0.65
N GLN A 42 3.87 4.64 -0.37
CA GLN A 42 2.85 5.01 -1.36
C GLN A 42 3.47 5.63 -2.63
N SER A 43 4.65 6.28 -2.50
CA SER A 43 5.38 6.87 -3.63
C SER A 43 6.03 5.87 -4.58
N ASP A 44 6.19 4.60 -4.18
CA ASP A 44 6.72 3.57 -5.07
C ASP A 44 5.71 3.12 -6.14
N CYS A 45 4.42 3.42 -5.91
CA CYS A 45 3.35 3.08 -6.83
C CYS A 45 3.12 4.16 -7.89
N ALA A 46 2.68 3.73 -9.08
CA ALA A 46 2.24 4.64 -10.13
C ALA A 46 1.07 5.52 -9.68
N GLU A 47 0.88 6.65 -10.36
CA GLU A 47 -0.27 7.53 -10.15
C GLU A 47 -1.57 6.70 -10.17
N TRP A 48 -2.47 6.93 -9.20
CA TRP A 48 -3.72 6.20 -8.99
C TRP A 48 -3.62 4.76 -8.46
N SER A 49 -2.45 4.33 -8.00
CA SER A 49 -2.28 3.05 -7.29
C SER A 49 -1.92 3.28 -5.83
N ILE A 50 -2.27 2.32 -4.98
CA ILE A 50 -2.01 2.34 -3.55
C ILE A 50 -1.18 1.10 -3.17
N CYS A 51 -0.18 1.28 -2.30
CA CYS A 51 0.62 0.18 -1.78
C CYS A 51 -0.16 -0.58 -0.69
N CYS A 52 -0.44 -1.85 -0.94
CA CYS A 52 -1.26 -2.71 -0.09
C CYS A 52 -0.47 -3.90 0.45
N LYS A 53 -0.68 -4.22 1.73
CA LYS A 53 -0.14 -5.44 2.34
C LYS A 53 -0.89 -6.66 1.80
N ARG A 54 -0.15 -7.63 1.26
CA ARG A 54 -0.64 -8.98 0.94
C ARG A 54 0.15 -10.02 1.72
N PRO A 55 -0.36 -11.26 1.84
CA PRO A 55 0.35 -12.31 2.57
C PRO A 55 1.75 -12.57 2.02
N CYS A 56 1.92 -12.50 0.69
CA CYS A 56 3.19 -12.73 0.01
C CYS A 56 4.05 -11.48 -0.17
N GLY A 57 3.69 -10.35 0.45
CA GLY A 57 4.42 -9.08 0.35
C GLY A 57 3.54 -7.91 -0.08
N ASN A 58 4.14 -6.73 -0.22
CA ASN A 58 3.42 -5.50 -0.54
C ASN A 58 3.29 -5.31 -2.05
N VAL A 59 2.10 -4.94 -2.52
CA VAL A 59 1.79 -4.83 -3.95
C VAL A 59 1.07 -3.52 -4.24
N CYS A 60 1.45 -2.85 -5.32
CA CYS A 60 0.72 -1.70 -5.85
C CYS A 60 -0.57 -2.16 -6.54
N LEU A 61 -1.70 -1.68 -6.05
CA LEU A 61 -3.01 -2.07 -6.57
C LEU A 61 -3.85 -0.85 -6.91
N HIS A 62 -4.75 -1.00 -7.87
CA HIS A 62 -5.81 -0.03 -8.07
C HIS A 62 -6.70 0.02 -6.81
N PRO A 63 -6.98 1.20 -6.25
CA PRO A 63 -7.75 1.31 -5.02
C PRO A 63 -9.23 0.96 -5.25
N SER A 64 -9.87 0.48 -4.18
CA SER A 64 -11.32 0.37 -4.08
C SER A 64 -11.91 1.69 -3.61
N ASP A 65 -13.00 2.12 -4.23
CA ASP A 65 -13.79 3.29 -3.79
C ASP A 65 -14.74 2.96 -2.63
N THR A 66 -14.81 1.69 -2.21
CA THR A 66 -15.58 1.23 -1.05
C THR A 66 -14.68 0.63 0.02
N PRO A 67 -14.99 0.82 1.32
CA PRO A 67 -14.24 0.21 2.41
C PRO A 67 -14.16 -1.31 2.27
N THR A 68 -12.95 -1.86 2.47
CA THR A 68 -12.73 -3.31 2.48
C THR A 68 -11.88 -3.73 3.68
N ASN A 69 -11.60 -5.03 3.81
CA ASN A 69 -10.65 -5.57 4.79
C ASN A 69 -9.18 -5.49 4.34
N GLY A 70 -8.90 -4.91 3.16
CA GLY A 70 -7.54 -4.71 2.68
C GLY A 70 -6.80 -3.68 3.52
N VAL A 71 -5.49 -3.88 3.70
CA VAL A 71 -4.66 -3.03 4.56
C VAL A 71 -3.65 -2.27 3.70
N ALA A 72 -3.69 -0.94 3.78
CA ALA A 72 -2.68 -0.09 3.16
C ALA A 72 -1.36 -0.15 3.95
N LEU A 73 -0.24 -0.10 3.24
CA LEU A 73 1.06 0.11 3.87
C LEU A 73 1.13 1.54 4.39
N LYS A 74 1.52 1.72 5.65
CA LYS A 74 1.75 3.06 6.20
C LYS A 74 3.17 3.50 5.88
N ASP A 75 3.32 4.77 5.51
CA ASP A 75 4.65 5.33 5.26
C ASP A 75 5.50 5.30 6.55
N GLY A 76 6.77 4.92 6.40
CA GLY A 76 7.72 4.79 7.50
C GLY A 76 7.70 3.43 8.23
N GLU A 77 6.85 2.49 7.81
CA GLU A 77 7.00 1.09 8.23
C GLU A 77 8.28 0.48 7.68
N GLU A 78 8.96 -0.35 8.49
CA GLU A 78 10.15 -1.08 8.05
C GLU A 78 9.79 -2.03 6.90
N CYS A 79 10.45 -1.83 5.76
CA CYS A 79 10.18 -2.57 4.53
C CYS A 79 11.43 -2.63 3.65
N GLU A 80 11.71 -3.80 3.09
CA GLU A 80 12.74 -4.02 2.08
C GLU A 80 12.07 -4.31 0.73
N LEU A 81 12.49 -3.61 -0.33
CA LEU A 81 11.97 -3.83 -1.69
C LEU A 81 12.47 -5.15 -2.28
N GLY A 82 11.66 -5.76 -3.15
CA GLY A 82 12.00 -6.98 -3.86
C GLY A 82 11.85 -8.24 -3.01
N HIS A 83 12.75 -9.21 -3.22
CA HIS A 83 12.66 -10.53 -2.58
C HIS A 83 13.24 -10.50 -1.17
N VAL A 84 12.38 -10.69 -0.17
CA VAL A 84 12.73 -10.69 1.26
C VAL A 84 12.61 -12.10 1.81
N TYR A 85 13.77 -12.73 2.02
CA TYR A 85 13.86 -14.05 2.65
C TYR A 85 13.87 -13.92 4.17
N PRO A 86 13.18 -14.83 4.89
CA PRO A 86 13.27 -14.91 6.34
C PRO A 86 14.72 -15.16 6.76
N PRO A 87 15.15 -14.66 7.93
CA PRO A 87 16.49 -14.91 8.43
C PRO A 87 16.74 -16.42 8.60
N THR A 88 17.99 -16.82 8.41
CA THR A 88 18.44 -18.21 8.54
C THR A 88 19.61 -18.32 9.52
N GLY A 89 19.65 -19.42 10.29
CA GLY A 89 20.77 -19.71 11.20
C GLY A 89 21.11 -18.56 12.15
N LEU A 90 22.35 -18.06 12.07
CA LEU A 90 22.87 -16.99 12.94
C LEU A 90 22.21 -15.62 12.68
N GLU A 91 21.56 -15.41 11.54
CA GLU A 91 20.84 -14.15 11.25
C GLU A 91 19.67 -13.93 12.23
N TRP A 92 19.10 -14.99 12.79
CA TRP A 92 18.10 -14.89 13.86
C TRP A 92 18.64 -14.24 15.14
N LEU A 93 19.94 -14.41 15.41
CA LEU A 93 20.56 -13.97 16.66
C LEU A 93 21.22 -12.59 16.53
N PHE A 94 21.75 -12.28 15.35
CA PHE A 94 22.57 -11.08 15.15
C PHE A 94 21.98 -10.10 14.13
N GLY A 95 20.82 -10.42 13.55
CA GLY A 95 20.22 -9.67 12.45
C GLY A 95 20.91 -9.94 11.11
N LYS A 96 20.25 -9.53 10.01
CA LYS A 96 20.91 -9.47 8.69
C LYS A 96 21.96 -8.36 8.71
N LYS A 97 23.17 -8.65 8.22
CA LYS A 97 24.12 -7.60 7.85
C LYS A 97 23.70 -7.05 6.49
N GLY A 98 23.31 -5.78 6.44
CA GLY A 98 22.98 -5.05 5.22
C GLY A 98 24.19 -4.83 4.32
#